data_AF-X0V4Q0-F1
#
_entry.id   AF-X0V4Q0-F1
#
_cell.length_a   1.000
_cell.length_b   1.000
_cell.length_c   1.000
_cell.angle_alpha   90.00
_cell.angle_beta   90.00
_cell.angle_gamma   90.00
#
_symmetry.space_group_name_H-M   'P 1'
#
loop_
_entity.id
_entity.type
_entity.pdbx_description
1 polymer ?
#
loop_
_entity_poly.entity_id
_entity_poly.type
_entity_poly.pdbx_seq_one_letter_code
_entity_poly.pdbx_strand_id
1 'polypeptide(L)'
;GNKANSSAITITLYGTLIFLASPAENYISSLNDIDFTFTFSSESDILNCSLYLDDILKQNDESSLQGLYITFEVEDIADKKDIVWKVECIDPDDSSINASSSRLLTVDTTPPTWSDNSTSRPSGSEYDEERMQFNITFTDNIEMYSVVIENNFTGTWRSDTMTCTGTAQKDCFYSVTVPIGDYSYRFTGEDTAGWTNTTHYFDYSVIRGTGNFILFLDDQDSDIWVNRGHNVDIYVDFIEPEAGTSYIYEDGVYMASCSSAEGCHRYKVY
;
A
#
# COMPACT_ATOMS: atom_id res chain seq x y z
N GLY A 1 -37.96 -45.46 4.65
CA GLY A 1 -39.40 -45.23 4.80
C GLY A 1 -40.15 -46.03 3.75
N ASN A 2 -41.27 -46.65 4.12
CA ASN A 2 -42.10 -47.44 3.20
C ASN A 2 -42.86 -46.47 2.26
N LYS A 3 -42.56 -46.49 0.95
CA LYS A 3 -43.12 -45.56 -0.06
C LYS A 3 -44.65 -45.66 -0.18
N ALA A 4 -45.25 -46.72 0.36
CA ALA A 4 -46.69 -46.95 0.40
C ALA A 4 -47.42 -46.27 1.58
N ASN A 5 -46.70 -45.62 2.51
CA ASN A 5 -47.27 -45.03 3.73
C ASN A 5 -46.75 -43.60 4.02
N SER A 6 -46.20 -42.93 3.01
CA SER A 6 -45.80 -41.52 3.12
C SER A 6 -46.87 -40.65 2.47
N SER A 7 -47.62 -39.91 3.28
CA SER A 7 -48.42 -38.77 2.84
C SER A 7 -47.51 -37.58 2.55
N ALA A 8 -47.85 -36.80 1.52
CA ALA A 8 -47.17 -35.53 1.29
C ALA A 8 -47.42 -34.60 2.49
N ILE A 9 -46.35 -34.06 3.08
CA ILE A 9 -46.43 -32.90 3.97
C ILE A 9 -46.38 -31.67 3.07
N THR A 10 -47.48 -30.94 2.98
CA THR A 10 -47.50 -29.58 2.47
C THR A 10 -47.07 -28.64 3.59
N ILE A 11 -45.92 -27.98 3.43
CA ILE A 11 -45.53 -26.85 4.25
C ILE A 11 -46.12 -25.62 3.57
N THR A 12 -47.14 -25.02 4.16
CA THR A 12 -47.66 -23.72 3.73
C THR A 12 -46.88 -22.64 4.48
N LEU A 13 -46.06 -21.88 3.77
CA LEU A 13 -45.52 -20.63 4.30
C LEU A 13 -46.62 -19.57 4.18
N TYR A 14 -46.95 -18.91 5.29
CA TYR A 14 -47.82 -17.74 5.26
C TYR A 14 -46.96 -16.48 5.16
N GLY A 15 -47.19 -15.65 4.15
CA GLY A 15 -46.57 -14.34 3.96
C GLY A 15 -45.57 -14.25 2.81
N THR A 16 -45.28 -13.00 2.41
CA THR A 16 -44.37 -12.66 1.33
C THR A 16 -42.92 -12.72 1.81
N LEU A 17 -42.09 -13.48 1.10
CA LEU A 17 -40.64 -13.51 1.29
C LEU A 17 -39.94 -12.84 0.12
N ILE A 18 -39.08 -11.86 0.42
CA ILE A 18 -38.31 -11.12 -0.57
C ILE A 18 -36.85 -11.56 -0.48
N PHE A 19 -36.29 -12.03 -1.60
CA PHE A 19 -34.93 -12.53 -1.73
C PHE A 19 -34.10 -11.57 -2.58
N LEU A 20 -33.12 -10.93 -1.95
CA LEU A 20 -32.17 -10.07 -2.63
C LEU A 20 -31.18 -10.90 -3.44
N ALA A 21 -30.99 -10.57 -4.72
CA ALA A 21 -30.08 -11.28 -5.62
C ALA A 21 -28.77 -10.50 -5.79
N SER A 22 -28.85 -9.24 -6.22
CA SER A 22 -27.70 -8.37 -6.51
C SER A 22 -27.99 -6.93 -6.06
N PRO A 23 -27.01 -6.16 -5.57
CA PRO A 23 -25.63 -6.58 -5.25
C PRO A 23 -25.54 -7.58 -4.09
N ALA A 24 -24.38 -8.23 -3.93
CA ALA A 24 -24.14 -9.08 -2.77
C ALA A 24 -24.02 -8.23 -1.48
N GLU A 25 -24.11 -8.88 -0.33
CA GLU A 25 -23.84 -8.24 0.97
C GLU A 25 -22.37 -7.78 1.03
N ASN A 26 -22.13 -6.54 1.46
CA ASN A 26 -20.83 -5.84 1.47
C ASN A 26 -20.18 -5.66 0.07
N TYR A 27 -20.99 -5.51 -0.97
CA TYR A 27 -20.48 -5.23 -2.31
C TYR A 27 -19.80 -3.85 -2.38
N ILE A 28 -18.64 -3.77 -3.04
CA ILE A 28 -17.94 -2.51 -3.32
C ILE A 28 -17.98 -2.28 -4.82
N SER A 29 -18.51 -1.13 -5.24
CA SER A 29 -18.65 -0.74 -6.64
C SER A 29 -17.67 0.37 -6.98
N SER A 30 -16.92 0.20 -8.08
CA SER A 30 -16.16 1.27 -8.72
C SER A 30 -16.99 2.11 -9.71
N LEU A 31 -18.30 1.85 -9.76
CA LEU A 31 -19.28 2.51 -10.62
C LEU A 31 -20.40 3.10 -9.75
N ASN A 32 -20.94 4.24 -10.16
CA ASN A 32 -22.07 4.93 -9.53
C ASN A 32 -23.44 4.46 -10.05
N ASP A 33 -23.48 3.69 -11.14
CA ASP A 33 -24.69 3.10 -11.68
C ASP A 33 -24.76 1.62 -11.28
N ILE A 34 -25.80 1.24 -10.54
CA ILE A 34 -25.92 -0.09 -9.92
C ILE A 34 -27.29 -0.70 -10.16
N ASP A 35 -27.25 -1.95 -10.62
CA ASP A 35 -28.43 -2.80 -10.77
C ASP A 35 -28.77 -3.53 -9.47
N PHE A 36 -29.95 -3.24 -8.94
CA PHE A 36 -30.51 -3.90 -7.77
C PHE A 36 -31.53 -4.95 -8.20
N THR A 37 -31.15 -6.21 -8.08
CA THR A 37 -31.97 -7.34 -8.48
C THR A 37 -32.51 -8.09 -7.28
N PHE A 38 -33.79 -8.43 -7.30
CA PHE A 38 -34.44 -9.27 -6.30
C PHE A 38 -35.47 -10.21 -6.94
N THR A 39 -35.98 -11.15 -6.15
CA THR A 39 -37.15 -11.95 -6.47
C THR A 39 -37.97 -12.16 -5.20
N PHE A 40 -39.21 -12.63 -5.32
CA PHE A 40 -40.06 -12.86 -4.16
C PHE A 40 -40.93 -14.12 -4.31
N SER A 41 -41.46 -14.58 -3.18
CA SER A 41 -42.47 -15.62 -3.08
C SER A 41 -43.61 -15.15 -2.19
N SER A 42 -44.83 -15.11 -2.72
CA SER A 42 -46.06 -14.66 -2.07
C SER A 42 -47.24 -15.52 -2.50
N GLU A 43 -48.42 -15.24 -1.93
CA GLU A 43 -49.69 -15.82 -2.42
C GLU A 43 -50.19 -15.10 -3.69
N SER A 44 -49.91 -13.80 -3.80
CA SER A 44 -50.22 -12.99 -4.97
C SER A 44 -49.10 -13.06 -6.01
N ASP A 45 -49.48 -13.27 -7.28
CA ASP A 45 -48.52 -13.33 -8.40
C ASP A 45 -47.90 -11.96 -8.74
N ILE A 46 -48.52 -10.86 -8.29
CA ILE A 46 -48.10 -9.47 -8.58
C ILE A 46 -48.02 -8.68 -7.28
N LEU A 47 -46.90 -8.00 -7.05
CA LEU A 47 -46.70 -7.07 -5.93
C LEU A 47 -46.23 -5.69 -6.43
N ASN A 48 -46.51 -4.65 -5.64
CA ASN A 48 -45.92 -3.33 -5.81
C ASN A 48 -44.64 -3.22 -4.98
N CYS A 49 -43.48 -3.32 -5.61
CA CYS A 49 -42.19 -3.35 -4.94
C CYS A 49 -41.43 -2.03 -5.09
N SER A 50 -40.76 -1.62 -4.02
CA SER A 50 -40.05 -0.35 -3.92
C SER A 50 -38.63 -0.58 -3.38
N LEU A 51 -37.63 -0.01 -4.04
CA LEU A 51 -36.23 -0.03 -3.63
C LEU A 51 -35.91 1.20 -2.77
N TYR A 52 -35.25 0.95 -1.65
CA TYR A 52 -34.77 2.00 -0.74
C TYR A 52 -33.26 1.93 -0.59
N LEU A 53 -32.60 3.09 -0.64
CA LEU A 53 -31.20 3.29 -0.23
C LEU A 53 -31.17 4.25 0.96
N ASP A 54 -30.62 3.83 2.09
CA ASP A 54 -30.62 4.55 3.37
C ASP A 54 -32.02 5.04 3.78
N ASP A 55 -33.01 4.15 3.65
CA ASP A 55 -34.44 4.43 3.88
C ASP A 55 -35.05 5.50 2.94
N ILE A 56 -34.33 5.92 1.89
CA ILE A 56 -34.84 6.82 0.85
C ILE A 56 -35.31 6.00 -0.35
N LEU A 57 -36.59 6.15 -0.70
CA LEU A 57 -37.17 5.55 -1.90
C LEU A 57 -36.41 6.02 -3.15
N LYS A 58 -35.94 5.07 -3.96
CA LYS A 58 -35.26 5.34 -5.23
C LYS A 58 -36.13 5.03 -6.43
N GLN A 59 -36.73 3.85 -6.45
CA GLN A 59 -37.58 3.39 -7.55
C GLN A 59 -38.68 2.47 -7.01
N ASN A 60 -39.73 2.32 -7.81
CA ASN A 60 -40.80 1.37 -7.57
C ASN A 60 -41.30 0.74 -8.88
N ASP A 61 -41.82 -0.47 -8.77
CA ASP A 61 -42.51 -1.20 -9.83
C ASP A 61 -43.81 -1.76 -9.25
N GLU A 62 -44.93 -1.25 -9.76
CA GLU A 62 -46.28 -1.64 -9.32
C GLU A 62 -46.73 -3.00 -9.88
N SER A 63 -45.90 -3.63 -10.72
CA SER A 63 -46.24 -4.81 -11.51
C SER A 63 -45.21 -5.93 -11.42
N SER A 64 -44.43 -5.97 -10.34
CA SER A 64 -43.40 -6.99 -10.13
C SER A 64 -44.04 -8.38 -10.07
N LEU A 65 -43.59 -9.28 -10.94
CA LEU A 65 -44.15 -10.64 -11.08
C LEU A 65 -43.38 -11.67 -10.26
N GLN A 66 -44.11 -12.53 -9.55
CA GLN A 66 -43.55 -13.60 -8.74
C GLN A 66 -42.74 -14.59 -9.60
N GLY A 67 -41.64 -15.10 -9.04
CA GLY A 67 -40.78 -16.10 -9.70
C GLY A 67 -39.90 -15.55 -10.83
N LEU A 68 -39.97 -14.25 -11.12
CA LEU A 68 -39.02 -13.56 -11.99
C LEU A 68 -37.99 -12.79 -11.16
N TYR A 69 -36.86 -12.49 -11.80
CA TYR A 69 -35.93 -11.49 -11.28
C TYR A 69 -36.39 -10.11 -11.74
N ILE A 70 -36.53 -9.21 -10.78
CA ILE A 70 -36.86 -7.80 -10.99
C ILE A 70 -35.59 -6.99 -10.73
N THR A 71 -35.27 -6.06 -11.63
CA THR A 71 -34.08 -5.21 -11.53
C THR A 71 -34.50 -3.74 -11.53
N PHE A 72 -33.99 -2.99 -10.57
CA PHE A 72 -34.01 -1.53 -10.55
C PHE A 72 -32.62 -1.01 -10.92
N GLU A 73 -32.54 -0.17 -11.95
CA GLU A 73 -31.29 0.42 -12.46
C GLU A 73 -31.14 1.81 -11.83
N VAL A 74 -30.33 1.94 -10.78
CA VAL A 74 -30.16 3.23 -10.08
C VAL A 74 -28.87 3.90 -10.54
N GLU A 75 -29.01 5.04 -11.18
CA GLU A 75 -27.90 5.87 -11.66
C GLU A 75 -27.47 6.91 -10.62
N ASP A 76 -26.26 7.44 -10.79
CA ASP A 76 -25.73 8.59 -10.04
C ASP A 76 -25.72 8.40 -8.50
N ILE A 77 -25.43 7.19 -8.02
CA ILE A 77 -25.22 6.94 -6.59
C ILE A 77 -23.91 7.62 -6.17
N ALA A 78 -23.99 8.54 -5.20
CA ALA A 78 -22.83 9.25 -4.69
C ALA A 78 -21.86 8.31 -3.95
N ASP A 79 -20.56 8.58 -4.06
CA ASP A 79 -19.51 7.88 -3.31
C ASP A 79 -19.83 7.90 -1.82
N LYS A 80 -20.01 6.71 -1.24
CA LYS A 80 -20.36 6.53 0.17
C LYS A 80 -20.12 5.10 0.60
N LYS A 81 -19.55 4.97 1.80
CA LYS A 81 -19.40 3.71 2.51
C LYS A 81 -20.69 3.34 3.25
N ASP A 82 -20.97 2.04 3.29
CA ASP A 82 -22.05 1.45 4.09
C ASP A 82 -23.45 2.01 3.73
N ILE A 83 -23.74 2.14 2.43
CA ILE A 83 -25.10 2.39 1.94
C ILE A 83 -25.96 1.17 2.25
N VAL A 84 -27.04 1.37 3.00
CA VAL A 84 -27.99 0.30 3.31
C VAL A 84 -29.03 0.23 2.20
N TRP A 85 -29.27 -0.96 1.65
CA TRP A 85 -30.33 -1.15 0.67
C TRP A 85 -31.30 -2.26 1.06
N LYS A 86 -32.57 -2.08 0.72
CA LYS A 86 -33.66 -3.04 0.94
C LYS A 86 -34.76 -2.85 -0.09
N VAL A 87 -35.58 -3.88 -0.24
CA VAL A 87 -36.81 -3.84 -1.04
C VAL A 87 -38.00 -4.04 -0.12
N GLU A 88 -39.02 -3.21 -0.26
CA GLU A 88 -40.32 -3.39 0.39
C GLU A 88 -41.36 -3.64 -0.70
N CYS A 89 -42.20 -4.65 -0.52
CA CYS A 89 -43.29 -4.97 -1.44
C CYS A 89 -44.63 -4.89 -0.73
N ILE A 90 -45.60 -4.28 -1.40
CA ILE A 90 -46.99 -4.16 -0.99
C ILE A 90 -47.82 -5.11 -1.85
N ASP A 91 -48.58 -5.97 -1.19
CA ASP A 91 -49.58 -6.79 -1.86
C ASP A 91 -50.83 -5.93 -2.15
N PRO A 92 -51.24 -5.76 -3.42
CA PRO A 92 -52.38 -4.92 -3.77
C PRO A 92 -53.72 -5.48 -3.28
N ASP A 93 -53.81 -6.79 -3.04
CA ASP A 93 -55.07 -7.46 -2.68
C ASP A 93 -55.41 -7.28 -1.19
N ASP A 94 -54.41 -7.20 -0.32
CA ASP A 94 -54.60 -7.08 1.13
C ASP A 94 -53.86 -5.89 1.79
N SER A 95 -53.10 -5.12 1.01
CA SER A 95 -52.26 -3.99 1.47
C SER A 95 -51.20 -4.37 2.51
N SER A 96 -50.82 -5.65 2.60
CA SER A 96 -49.74 -6.09 3.48
C SER A 96 -48.40 -5.58 2.96
N ILE A 97 -47.57 -5.08 3.87
CA ILE A 97 -46.23 -4.57 3.56
C ILE A 97 -45.22 -5.56 4.11
N ASN A 98 -44.34 -6.06 3.24
CA ASN A 98 -43.25 -6.95 3.60
C ASN A 98 -41.92 -6.36 3.14
N ALA A 99 -40.89 -6.49 3.96
CA ALA A 99 -39.55 -5.98 3.66
C ALA A 99 -38.55 -7.13 3.53
N SER A 100 -37.58 -6.98 2.65
CA SER A 100 -36.41 -7.84 2.61
C SER A 100 -35.54 -7.64 3.85
N SER A 101 -34.56 -8.52 4.06
CA SER A 101 -33.38 -8.15 4.84
C SER A 101 -32.70 -6.95 4.20
N SER A 102 -32.06 -6.10 4.99
CA SER A 102 -31.16 -5.08 4.45
C SER A 102 -29.82 -5.68 4.05
N ARG A 103 -29.17 -5.06 3.07
CA ARG A 103 -27.78 -5.33 2.69
C ARG A 103 -26.94 -4.07 2.68
N LEU A 104 -25.64 -4.22 2.91
CA LEU A 104 -24.66 -3.14 2.79
C LEU A 104 -23.98 -3.15 1.43
N LEU A 105 -23.73 -1.97 0.89
CA LEU A 105 -22.82 -1.76 -0.25
C LEU A 105 -22.02 -0.47 -0.05
N THR A 106 -20.93 -0.35 -0.79
CA THR A 106 -20.09 0.85 -0.88
C THR A 106 -19.97 1.26 -2.33
N VAL A 107 -20.11 2.55 -2.62
CA VAL A 107 -19.80 3.14 -3.93
C VAL A 107 -18.57 4.00 -3.77
N ASP A 108 -17.60 3.80 -4.66
CA ASP A 108 -16.35 4.54 -4.69
C ASP A 108 -15.80 4.67 -6.11
N THR A 109 -16.02 5.82 -6.72
CA THR A 109 -15.65 6.11 -8.12
C THR A 109 -14.38 6.93 -8.26
N THR A 110 -13.73 7.27 -7.14
CA THR A 110 -12.67 8.27 -7.11
C THR A 110 -11.34 7.60 -6.76
N PRO A 111 -10.27 7.78 -7.57
CA PRO A 111 -8.96 7.25 -7.23
C PRO A 111 -8.30 7.97 -6.04
N PRO A 112 -7.38 7.28 -5.32
CA PRO A 112 -6.68 7.88 -4.21
C PRO A 112 -5.74 9.00 -4.66
N THR A 113 -5.36 9.87 -3.73
CA THR A 113 -4.39 10.97 -3.92
C THR A 113 -3.18 10.78 -3.01
N TRP A 114 -2.06 11.45 -3.31
CA TRP A 114 -0.85 11.36 -2.50
C TRP A 114 -0.31 12.74 -2.09
N SER A 115 0.36 12.79 -0.94
CA SER A 115 1.01 13.97 -0.37
C SER A 115 2.22 13.60 0.48
N ASP A 116 2.93 14.61 0.98
CA ASP A 116 3.93 14.48 2.06
C ASP A 116 5.08 13.49 1.79
N ASN A 117 5.47 13.33 0.52
CA ASN A 117 6.66 12.58 0.16
C ASN A 117 7.90 13.17 0.87
N SER A 118 8.60 12.34 1.63
CA SER A 118 9.80 12.74 2.36
C SER A 118 10.73 11.57 2.62
N THR A 119 12.01 11.87 2.77
CA THR A 119 13.04 10.89 3.15
C THR A 119 13.66 11.32 4.48
N SER A 120 14.00 10.37 5.36
CA SER A 120 14.62 10.69 6.65
C SER A 120 16.00 11.35 6.49
N ARG A 121 16.64 11.13 5.33
CA ARG A 121 17.90 11.76 4.93
C ARG A 121 17.75 12.32 3.53
N PRO A 122 18.25 13.53 3.23
CA PRO A 122 18.16 14.12 1.89
C PRO A 122 18.98 13.31 0.88
N SER A 123 18.60 13.40 -0.40
CA SER A 123 19.40 12.88 -1.51
C SER A 123 20.77 13.56 -1.54
N GLY A 124 21.82 12.79 -1.83
CA GLY A 124 23.21 13.23 -1.72
C GLY A 124 23.78 13.12 -0.31
N SER A 125 23.09 12.44 0.61
CA SER A 125 23.64 12.13 1.94
C SER A 125 24.78 11.11 1.85
N GLU A 126 25.75 11.23 2.76
CA GLU A 126 26.85 10.28 2.85
C GLU A 126 26.34 8.90 3.30
N TYR A 127 26.96 7.85 2.77
CA TYR A 127 26.65 6.48 3.16
C TYR A 127 26.95 6.25 4.64
N ASP A 128 25.99 5.65 5.31
CA ASP A 128 26.09 5.13 6.66
C ASP A 128 25.20 3.88 6.74
N GLU A 129 25.52 2.98 7.67
CA GLU A 129 24.89 1.65 7.78
C GLU A 129 23.46 1.73 8.35
N GLU A 130 23.06 2.88 8.89
CA GLU A 130 21.70 3.11 9.38
C GLU A 130 20.63 2.98 8.28
N ARG A 131 19.45 2.54 8.70
CA ARG A 131 18.30 2.40 7.81
C ARG A 131 17.68 3.76 7.53
N MET A 132 17.48 4.04 6.25
CA MET A 132 16.80 5.22 5.74
C MET A 132 15.30 4.95 5.67
N GLN A 133 14.48 5.97 5.87
CA GLN A 133 13.04 5.89 5.72
C GLN A 133 12.58 6.73 4.53
N PHE A 134 11.73 6.15 3.70
CA PHE A 134 11.02 6.78 2.60
C PHE A 134 9.54 6.81 2.98
N ASN A 135 8.98 8.00 3.14
CA ASN A 135 7.65 8.22 3.66
C ASN A 135 6.76 8.85 2.59
N ILE A 136 5.48 8.49 2.60
CA ILE A 136 4.46 9.14 1.79
C ILE A 136 3.09 8.95 2.45
N THR A 137 2.18 9.89 2.19
CA THR A 137 0.79 9.77 2.59
C THR A 137 -0.07 9.54 1.36
N PHE A 138 -0.95 8.54 1.42
CA PHE A 138 -2.04 8.38 0.45
C PHE A 138 -3.38 8.58 1.13
N THR A 139 -4.29 9.28 0.47
CA THR A 139 -5.62 9.61 0.99
C THR A 139 -6.68 9.31 -0.06
N ASP A 140 -7.73 8.66 0.40
CA ASP A 140 -8.90 8.30 -0.39
C ASP A 140 -10.18 8.83 0.26
N ASN A 141 -11.23 9.05 -0.54
CA ASN A 141 -12.54 9.52 -0.07
C ASN A 141 -13.31 8.45 0.71
N ILE A 142 -13.04 7.16 0.49
CA ILE A 142 -13.69 6.05 1.18
C ILE A 142 -12.69 5.29 2.04
N GLU A 143 -11.76 4.55 1.43
CA GLU A 143 -10.83 3.69 2.17
C GLU A 143 -9.65 3.23 1.33
N MET A 144 -8.44 3.45 1.83
CA MET A 144 -7.22 2.90 1.22
C MET A 144 -7.08 1.40 1.50
N TYR A 145 -6.65 0.63 0.51
CA TYR A 145 -6.30 -0.77 0.65
C TYR A 145 -4.80 -0.93 0.96
N SER A 146 -3.93 -0.55 0.03
CA SER A 146 -2.49 -0.81 0.13
C SER A 146 -1.63 0.32 -0.45
N VAL A 147 -0.37 0.39 -0.01
CA VAL A 147 0.65 1.26 -0.62
C VAL A 147 1.93 0.46 -0.81
N VAL A 148 2.50 0.55 -2.00
CA VAL A 148 3.75 -0.11 -2.38
C VAL A 148 4.77 0.91 -2.87
N ILE A 149 6.05 0.59 -2.67
CA ILE A 149 7.18 1.33 -3.24
C ILE A 149 7.87 0.47 -4.30
N GLU A 150 7.94 0.99 -5.52
CA GLU A 150 8.79 0.43 -6.57
C GLU A 150 10.15 1.13 -6.52
N ASN A 151 11.24 0.38 -6.38
CA ASN A 151 12.58 0.92 -6.16
C ASN A 151 13.67 0.06 -6.80
N ASN A 152 14.84 0.66 -7.02
CA ASN A 152 16.05 -0.05 -7.44
C ASN A 152 17.20 0.05 -6.42
N PHE A 153 16.92 0.24 -5.12
CA PHE A 153 17.93 0.47 -4.08
C PHE A 153 18.97 -0.66 -3.93
N THR A 154 18.67 -1.85 -4.45
CA THR A 154 19.58 -3.01 -4.45
C THR A 154 20.29 -3.24 -5.79
N GLY A 155 20.15 -2.32 -6.75
CA GLY A 155 20.67 -2.42 -8.11
C GLY A 155 19.72 -3.11 -9.11
N THR A 156 18.58 -3.62 -8.66
CA THR A 156 17.52 -4.18 -9.52
C THR A 156 16.16 -3.66 -9.11
N TRP A 157 15.27 -3.45 -10.09
CA TRP A 157 13.90 -3.02 -9.84
C TRP A 157 13.10 -4.09 -9.09
N ARG A 158 12.40 -3.65 -8.05
CA ARG A 158 11.47 -4.47 -7.27
C ARG A 158 10.33 -3.62 -6.74
N SER A 159 9.27 -4.28 -6.31
CA SER A 159 8.15 -3.68 -5.60
C SER A 159 8.06 -4.25 -4.19
N ASP A 160 8.00 -3.38 -3.19
CA ASP A 160 7.91 -3.75 -1.79
C ASP A 160 6.66 -3.12 -1.15
N THR A 161 5.98 -3.85 -0.29
CA THR A 161 4.88 -3.31 0.51
C THR A 161 5.39 -2.35 1.57
N MET A 162 4.71 -1.21 1.76
CA MET A 162 5.05 -0.25 2.80
C MET A 162 4.40 -0.59 4.15
N THR A 163 4.98 -0.08 5.23
CA THR A 163 4.35 -0.10 6.56
C THR A 163 3.49 1.14 6.70
N CYS A 164 2.18 0.99 6.90
CA CYS A 164 1.24 2.10 6.93
C CYS A 164 0.39 2.11 8.19
N THR A 165 -0.04 3.30 8.61
CA THR A 165 -1.05 3.51 9.67
C THR A 165 -2.23 4.29 9.12
N GLY A 166 -3.44 3.98 9.61
CA GLY A 166 -4.70 4.61 9.16
C GLY A 166 -5.48 3.79 8.13
N THR A 167 -6.68 4.28 7.78
CA THR A 167 -7.65 3.60 6.89
C THR A 167 -7.91 4.40 5.61
N ALA A 168 -8.68 5.48 5.66
CA ALA A 168 -8.94 6.36 4.51
C ALA A 168 -7.73 7.24 4.14
N GLN A 169 -6.94 7.63 5.15
CA GLN A 169 -5.62 8.20 4.99
C GLN A 169 -4.61 7.20 5.53
N LYS A 170 -3.64 6.79 4.70
CA LYS A 170 -2.52 5.94 5.08
C LYS A 170 -1.23 6.75 5.06
N ASP A 171 -0.68 6.96 6.25
CA ASP A 171 0.69 7.46 6.41
C ASP A 171 1.63 6.26 6.37
N CYS A 172 2.48 6.19 5.35
CA CYS A 172 3.28 5.02 5.04
C CYS A 172 4.78 5.33 5.11
N PHE A 173 5.56 4.34 5.54
CA PHE A 173 7.02 4.38 5.43
C PHE A 173 7.58 3.05 4.92
N TYR A 174 8.69 3.15 4.20
CA TYR A 174 9.55 2.03 3.82
C TYR A 174 10.94 2.25 4.40
N SER A 175 11.47 1.24 5.06
CA SER A 175 12.77 1.31 5.73
C SER A 175 13.77 0.40 5.02
N VAL A 176 14.96 0.90 4.69
CA VAL A 176 16.00 0.14 3.98
C VAL A 176 17.38 0.77 4.20
N THR A 177 18.45 -0.02 4.19
CA THR A 177 19.83 0.49 4.07
C THR A 177 20.14 0.62 2.58
N VAL A 178 20.48 1.82 2.13
CA VAL A 178 20.74 2.12 0.71
C VAL A 178 22.26 2.24 0.50
N PRO A 179 22.89 1.37 -0.31
CA PRO A 179 24.31 1.47 -0.63
C PRO A 179 24.66 2.77 -1.36
N ILE A 180 25.95 3.03 -1.54
CA ILE A 180 26.44 4.13 -2.38
C ILE A 180 25.96 3.90 -3.83
N GLY A 181 25.35 4.93 -4.42
CA GLY A 181 24.86 4.87 -5.79
C GLY A 181 23.77 5.90 -6.09
N ASP A 182 23.31 5.86 -7.34
CA ASP A 182 22.16 6.62 -7.84
C ASP A 182 20.98 5.67 -8.05
N TYR A 183 19.82 6.08 -7.55
CA TYR A 183 18.62 5.27 -7.45
C TYR A 183 17.40 6.05 -7.92
N SER A 184 16.36 5.31 -8.25
CA SER A 184 15.05 5.83 -8.59
C SER A 184 13.98 5.00 -7.91
N TYR A 185 12.92 5.66 -7.46
CA TYR A 185 11.79 5.02 -6.80
C TYR A 185 10.48 5.77 -7.06
N ARG A 186 9.36 5.09 -6.87
CA ARG A 186 8.01 5.69 -6.91
C ARG A 186 7.07 4.92 -6.00
N PHE A 187 5.94 5.52 -5.68
CA PHE A 187 4.91 4.89 -4.86
C PHE A 187 3.65 4.64 -5.67
N THR A 188 2.93 3.57 -5.35
CA THR A 188 1.57 3.33 -5.84
C THR A 188 0.66 3.03 -4.66
N GLY A 189 -0.42 3.77 -4.56
CA GLY A 189 -1.51 3.51 -3.62
C GLY A 189 -2.70 2.92 -4.35
N GLU A 190 -3.38 1.98 -3.69
CA GLU A 190 -4.59 1.30 -4.14
C GLU A 190 -5.67 1.45 -3.06
N ASP A 191 -6.89 1.81 -3.46
CA ASP A 191 -8.06 1.86 -2.57
C ASP A 191 -8.81 0.53 -2.51
N THR A 192 -9.90 0.47 -1.74
CA THR A 192 -10.71 -0.76 -1.60
C THR A 192 -11.62 -1.07 -2.79
N ALA A 193 -11.85 -0.10 -3.69
CA ALA A 193 -12.58 -0.28 -4.95
C ALA A 193 -11.67 -0.68 -6.12
N GLY A 194 -10.35 -0.71 -5.89
CA GLY A 194 -9.33 -1.12 -6.84
C GLY A 194 -8.80 0.02 -7.72
N TRP A 195 -9.12 1.29 -7.42
CA TRP A 195 -8.44 2.38 -8.10
C TRP A 195 -7.04 2.55 -7.57
N THR A 196 -6.15 2.96 -8.47
CA THR A 196 -4.74 3.17 -8.16
C THR A 196 -4.30 4.56 -8.55
N ASN A 197 -3.39 5.14 -7.76
CA ASN A 197 -2.63 6.31 -8.16
C ASN A 197 -1.15 6.07 -7.91
N THR A 198 -0.33 6.45 -8.89
CA THR A 198 1.12 6.23 -8.89
C THR A 198 1.83 7.57 -9.01
N THR A 199 2.83 7.78 -8.16
CA THR A 199 3.67 8.98 -8.25
C THR A 199 4.55 8.94 -9.51
N HIS A 200 5.11 10.09 -9.87
CA HIS A 200 6.27 10.10 -10.74
C HIS A 200 7.47 9.43 -10.04
N TYR A 201 8.52 9.15 -10.82
CA TYR A 201 9.79 8.68 -10.27
C TYR A 201 10.50 9.82 -9.53
N PHE A 202 11.01 9.50 -8.36
CA PHE A 202 11.91 10.31 -7.56
C PHE A 202 13.33 9.77 -7.70
N ASP A 203 14.28 10.67 -7.86
CA ASP A 203 15.69 10.33 -7.88
C ASP A 203 16.30 10.44 -6.48
N TYR A 204 17.20 9.52 -6.15
CA TYR A 204 17.86 9.47 -4.86
C TYR A 204 19.32 9.04 -5.01
N SER A 205 20.25 9.76 -4.40
CA SER A 205 21.65 9.37 -4.39
C SER A 205 22.19 9.25 -2.97
N VAL A 206 23.10 8.29 -2.80
CA VAL A 206 23.92 8.12 -1.61
C VAL A 206 25.37 8.23 -2.05
N ILE A 207 26.09 9.19 -1.49
CA ILE A 207 27.48 9.46 -1.86
C ILE A 207 28.45 8.74 -0.92
N ARG A 208 29.67 8.50 -1.39
CA ARG A 208 30.75 8.05 -0.52
C ARG A 208 31.04 9.17 0.50
N GLY A 209 31.19 8.79 1.77
CA GLY A 209 31.60 9.73 2.81
C GLY A 209 32.94 10.40 2.46
N THR A 210 33.06 11.68 2.81
CA THR A 210 34.31 12.42 2.62
C THR A 210 35.29 12.06 3.73
N GLY A 211 36.22 11.15 3.43
CA GLY A 211 37.28 10.77 4.35
C GLY A 211 38.28 11.92 4.52
N ASN A 212 38.42 12.45 5.73
CA ASN A 212 39.49 13.35 6.13
C ASN A 212 40.49 12.57 7.00
N PHE A 213 41.75 12.53 6.58
CA PHE A 213 42.82 11.86 7.32
C PHE A 213 44.16 12.55 7.07
N ILE A 214 45.07 12.42 8.03
CA ILE A 214 46.44 12.92 7.94
C ILE A 214 47.39 11.72 7.85
N LEU A 215 48.40 11.81 6.99
CA LEU A 215 49.47 10.83 6.88
C LEU A 215 50.71 11.36 7.61
N PHE A 216 51.19 10.63 8.60
CA PHE A 216 52.42 10.93 9.31
C PHE A 216 53.55 10.01 8.87
N LEU A 217 54.73 10.59 8.66
CA LEU A 217 56.00 9.89 8.42
C LEU A 217 56.92 10.15 9.63
N ASP A 218 57.26 9.10 10.39
CA ASP A 218 58.01 9.21 11.66
C ASP A 218 57.43 10.31 12.58
N ASP A 219 56.12 10.26 12.83
CA ASP A 219 55.35 11.23 13.63
C ASP A 219 55.31 12.67 13.08
N GLN A 220 55.66 12.89 11.80
CA GLN A 220 55.59 14.20 11.15
C GLN A 220 54.56 14.23 10.00
N ASP A 221 53.67 15.22 10.00
CA ASP A 221 52.83 15.58 8.85
C ASP A 221 53.61 16.51 7.91
N SER A 222 54.75 16.03 7.42
CA SER A 222 55.61 16.76 6.47
C SER A 222 56.63 15.83 5.83
N ASP A 223 57.28 16.30 4.77
CA ASP A 223 58.38 15.58 4.12
C ASP A 223 59.52 15.30 5.11
N ILE A 224 60.01 14.05 5.11
CA ILE A 224 61.17 13.63 5.89
C ILE A 224 62.34 13.21 4.99
N TRP A 225 63.56 13.36 5.50
CA TRP A 225 64.77 12.88 4.83
C TRP A 225 65.22 11.57 5.46
N VAL A 226 65.20 10.49 4.68
CA VAL A 226 65.50 9.13 5.17
C VAL A 226 66.70 8.57 4.41
N ASN A 227 67.66 8.04 5.16
CA ASN A 227 68.79 7.34 4.56
C ASN A 227 68.36 5.97 4.06
N ARG A 228 68.82 5.60 2.87
CA ARG A 228 68.58 4.27 2.29
C ARG A 228 68.86 3.14 3.29
N GLY A 229 67.93 2.19 3.40
CA GLY A 229 68.02 1.05 4.30
C GLY A 229 67.47 1.29 5.72
N HIS A 230 67.02 2.51 6.05
CA HIS A 230 66.31 2.80 7.31
C HIS A 230 64.81 2.49 7.18
N ASN A 231 64.17 2.27 8.33
CA ASN A 231 62.73 2.11 8.39
C ASN A 231 62.06 3.47 8.65
N VAL A 232 60.88 3.67 8.07
CA VAL A 232 59.95 4.78 8.31
C VAL A 232 58.67 4.23 8.92
N ASP A 233 58.21 4.83 10.00
CA ASP A 233 56.89 4.59 10.56
C ASP A 233 55.86 5.43 9.80
N ILE A 234 54.84 4.77 9.25
CA ILE A 234 53.78 5.42 8.47
C ILE A 234 52.47 5.24 9.25
N TYR A 235 51.97 6.34 9.81
CA TYR A 235 50.73 6.36 10.56
C TYR A 235 49.66 7.17 9.80
N VAL A 236 48.41 6.70 9.83
CA VAL A 236 47.27 7.43 9.28
C VAL A 236 46.37 7.80 10.44
N ASP A 237 46.18 9.11 10.65
CA ASP A 237 45.23 9.63 11.61
C ASP A 237 43.90 9.90 10.92
N PHE A 238 42.88 9.14 11.29
CA PHE A 238 41.55 9.29 10.73
C PHE A 238 40.81 10.40 11.48
N ILE A 239 40.61 11.55 10.83
CA ILE A 239 39.88 12.69 11.41
C ILE A 239 38.38 12.44 11.30
N GLU A 240 37.92 12.07 10.10
CA GLU A 240 36.51 11.79 9.84
C GLU A 240 36.38 10.81 8.67
N PRO A 241 35.76 9.62 8.84
CA PRO A 241 35.30 9.05 10.11
C PRO A 241 36.48 8.75 11.07
N GLU A 242 36.27 8.70 12.39
CA GLU A 242 37.32 8.44 13.42
C GLU A 242 37.99 7.05 13.30
N ALA A 243 37.50 6.20 12.40
CA ALA A 243 38.00 4.85 12.17
C ALA A 243 37.90 4.46 10.70
N GLY A 244 38.84 3.66 10.22
CA GLY A 244 38.87 3.22 8.84
C GLY A 244 39.97 2.21 8.55
N THR A 245 40.06 1.81 7.28
CA THR A 245 41.19 1.03 6.75
C THR A 245 41.93 1.86 5.71
N SER A 246 43.23 2.05 5.91
CA SER A 246 44.11 2.70 4.94
C SER A 246 44.92 1.65 4.19
N TYR A 247 45.28 1.96 2.94
CA TYR A 247 46.13 1.12 2.10
C TYR A 247 47.33 1.97 1.66
N ILE A 248 48.54 1.51 1.96
CA ILE A 248 49.79 2.21 1.66
C ILE A 248 50.38 1.63 0.38
N TYR A 249 50.74 2.53 -0.54
CA TYR A 249 51.39 2.20 -1.80
C TYR A 249 52.69 3.00 -1.94
N GLU A 250 53.76 2.35 -2.38
CA GLU A 250 55.03 2.99 -2.78
C GLU A 250 55.18 2.84 -4.29
N ASP A 251 55.29 3.95 -5.03
CA ASP A 251 55.34 3.97 -6.50
C ASP A 251 54.24 3.12 -7.19
N GLY A 252 53.05 3.10 -6.59
CA GLY A 252 51.90 2.33 -7.07
C GLY A 252 51.92 0.83 -6.73
N VAL A 253 52.94 0.35 -6.02
CA VAL A 253 53.02 -1.03 -5.50
C VAL A 253 52.39 -1.08 -4.12
N TYR A 254 51.44 -1.99 -3.90
CA TYR A 254 50.83 -2.22 -2.59
C TYR A 254 51.88 -2.68 -1.58
N MET A 255 52.00 -1.94 -0.48
CA MET A 255 52.93 -2.25 0.60
C MET A 255 52.22 -2.94 1.76
N ALA A 256 51.07 -2.40 2.18
CA ALA A 256 50.34 -2.86 3.36
C ALA A 256 49.01 -2.13 3.57
N SER A 257 48.24 -2.59 4.55
CA SER A 257 46.99 -1.98 5.00
C SER A 257 46.95 -1.84 6.52
N CYS A 258 46.34 -0.77 7.03
CA CYS A 258 46.22 -0.49 8.46
C CYS A 258 44.76 -0.24 8.82
N SER A 259 44.31 -0.75 9.97
CA SER A 259 43.03 -0.35 10.58
C SER A 259 43.27 0.61 11.74
N SER A 260 42.31 1.50 12.02
CA SER A 260 42.38 2.59 13.01
C SER A 260 42.63 2.21 14.48
N ALA A 261 42.88 0.93 14.79
CA ALA A 261 43.20 0.48 16.14
C ALA A 261 44.72 0.44 16.45
N GLU A 262 45.60 0.34 15.44
CA GLU A 262 47.02 0.02 15.70
C GLU A 262 48.06 0.80 14.90
N GLY A 263 47.69 1.63 13.90
CA GLY A 263 48.68 2.27 13.03
C GLY A 263 49.51 1.27 12.20
N CYS A 264 50.18 1.70 11.13
CA CYS A 264 51.11 0.84 10.42
C CYS A 264 52.53 1.05 10.93
N HIS A 265 53.04 0.09 11.69
CA HIS A 265 54.38 0.21 12.23
C HIS A 265 55.42 -0.45 11.29
N ARG A 266 56.31 0.41 10.76
CA ARG A 266 57.60 0.14 10.10
C ARG A 266 57.59 -0.37 8.65
N TYR A 267 58.07 0.48 7.74
CA TYR A 267 58.46 0.13 6.37
C TYR A 267 59.93 0.42 6.11
N LYS A 268 60.65 -0.54 5.53
CA LYS A 268 62.05 -0.35 5.15
C LYS A 268 62.14 0.36 3.80
N VAL A 269 62.85 1.47 3.75
CA VAL A 269 63.14 2.21 2.51
C VAL A 269 64.29 1.52 1.77
N TYR A 270 64.05 1.04 0.55
CA TYR A 270 64.99 0.21 -0.23
C TYR A 270 65.92 0.97 -1.17
#